data_AF-A0A9X3DTA0-F1
#
_entry.id   AF-A0A9X3DTA0-F1
#
_cell.length_a   1.000
_cell.length_b   1.000
_cell.length_c   1.000
_cell.angle_alpha   90.00
_cell.angle_beta   90.00
_cell.angle_gamma   90.00
#
_symmetry.space_group_name_H-M   'P 1'
#
loop_
_entity.id
_entity.type
_entity.pdbx_description
1 polymer ?
#
loop_
_entity_poly.entity_id
_entity_poly.type
_entity_poly.pdbx_seq_one_letter_code
_entity_poly.pdbx_strand_id
1 'polypeptide(L)'
;MANILIRTCWNTNYYQAPAGVGHLAENQINYVSSEGYGLEEWNFNKDELIDDFLYGYIRPNFKSLVGKMHNIYFYTKDMLGNLFIVGHYSDAYFQTNDERQKLNNIFIEQGLIQKRIQQFFTTLQSIPEFQHCTLVDVKNEFNGMCNFKLKVKPDNVILYNPMKPFTENQWNQLSPTKKLCKRYHGYNFIPDLREFEKIINQSSIISSDLLFRRYN
;
A
#
# COMPACT_ATOMS: atom_id res chain seq x y z
N MET A 1 -6.94 19.29 -6.69
CA MET A 1 -6.85 18.10 -5.82
C MET A 1 -7.63 16.97 -6.46
N ALA A 2 -7.15 15.74 -6.36
CA ALA A 2 -7.85 14.56 -6.89
C ALA A 2 -7.96 13.51 -5.80
N ASN A 3 -8.96 12.65 -5.91
CA ASN A 3 -9.17 11.52 -5.03
C ASN A 3 -8.87 10.26 -5.83
N ILE A 4 -7.91 9.45 -5.37
CA ILE A 4 -7.47 8.28 -6.11
C ILE A 4 -7.54 7.02 -5.25
N LEU A 5 -7.79 5.89 -5.91
CA LEU A 5 -7.81 4.56 -5.33
C LEU A 5 -6.68 3.73 -5.93
N ILE A 6 -5.80 3.20 -5.08
CA ILE A 6 -4.59 2.46 -5.47
C ILE A 6 -4.59 1.08 -4.81
N ARG A 7 -4.25 0.05 -5.59
CA ARG A 7 -4.03 -1.30 -5.06
C ARG A 7 -2.66 -1.39 -4.38
N THR A 8 -2.64 -1.87 -3.14
CA THR A 8 -1.43 -2.30 -2.41
C THR A 8 -1.39 -3.83 -2.25
N CYS A 9 -0.26 -4.40 -1.83
CA CYS A 9 -0.17 -5.83 -1.47
C CYS A 9 -0.94 -6.18 -0.20
N TRP A 10 -1.20 -7.48 -0.06
CA TRP A 10 -1.69 -8.04 1.19
C TRP A 10 -0.59 -7.97 2.24
N ASN A 11 -0.96 -7.53 3.44
CA ASN A 11 -0.05 -7.41 4.57
C ASN A 11 -0.84 -7.59 5.87
N THR A 12 -0.34 -8.45 6.74
CA THR A 12 -0.94 -8.73 8.06
C THR A 12 -0.24 -7.99 9.19
N ASN A 13 0.80 -7.22 8.89
CA ASN A 13 1.58 -6.41 9.83
C ASN A 13 1.19 -4.93 9.77
N TYR A 14 -0.10 -4.65 9.53
CA TYR A 14 -0.69 -3.30 9.55
C TYR A 14 0.03 -2.28 8.67
N TYR A 15 0.69 -2.75 7.60
CA TYR A 15 1.51 -1.95 6.70
C TYR A 15 2.61 -1.14 7.43
N GLN A 16 3.10 -1.67 8.56
CA GLN A 16 4.23 -1.13 9.31
C GLN A 16 5.56 -1.80 8.90
N ALA A 17 5.50 -3.04 8.44
CA ALA A 17 6.66 -3.87 8.11
C ALA A 17 6.27 -5.01 7.15
N PRO A 18 7.22 -5.69 6.50
CA PRO A 18 6.95 -6.85 5.66
C PRO A 18 6.26 -7.95 6.45
N ALA A 19 5.26 -8.58 5.84
CA ALA A 19 4.52 -9.70 6.43
C ALA A 19 4.86 -11.04 5.78
N GLY A 20 5.50 -11.04 4.60
CA GLY A 20 5.89 -12.28 3.93
C GLY A 20 4.73 -13.07 3.31
N VAL A 21 3.49 -12.61 3.44
CA VAL A 21 2.28 -13.29 2.94
C VAL A 21 1.71 -12.65 1.69
N GLY A 22 2.30 -11.56 1.20
CA GLY A 22 1.80 -10.82 0.03
C GLY A 22 1.72 -11.68 -1.22
N HIS A 23 2.70 -12.56 -1.43
CA HIS A 23 2.77 -13.45 -2.60
C HIS A 23 1.60 -14.43 -2.69
N LEU A 24 1.07 -14.89 -1.54
CA LEU A 24 -0.06 -15.81 -1.47
C LEU A 24 -1.38 -15.19 -1.96
N ALA A 25 -1.47 -13.85 -1.96
CA ALA A 25 -2.65 -13.12 -2.42
C ALA A 25 -2.59 -12.76 -3.92
N GLU A 26 -1.51 -13.09 -4.61
CA GLU A 26 -1.31 -12.76 -6.02
C GLU A 26 -1.53 -13.98 -6.91
N ASN A 27 -2.51 -13.89 -7.80
CA ASN A 27 -2.90 -14.99 -8.70
C ASN A 27 -2.27 -14.82 -10.10
N GLN A 28 -1.30 -13.90 -10.23
CA GLN A 28 -0.61 -13.56 -11.47
C GLN A 28 0.86 -13.34 -11.15
N ILE A 29 1.75 -13.78 -12.05
CA ILE A 29 3.18 -13.49 -11.95
C ILE A 29 3.39 -11.98 -11.99
N ASN A 30 3.80 -11.42 -10.85
CA ASN A 30 4.18 -10.04 -10.66
C ASN A 30 5.26 -9.96 -9.58
N TYR A 31 5.82 -8.77 -9.38
CA TYR A 31 6.89 -8.57 -8.40
C TYR A 31 6.60 -9.18 -7.02
N VAL A 32 5.40 -9.01 -6.46
CA VAL A 32 5.11 -9.56 -5.13
C VAL A 32 5.00 -11.07 -5.16
N SER A 33 4.41 -11.66 -6.21
CA SER A 33 4.33 -13.11 -6.32
C SER A 33 5.71 -13.75 -6.53
N SER A 34 6.60 -13.06 -7.25
CA SER A 34 7.94 -13.55 -7.55
C SER A 34 8.92 -13.34 -6.40
N GLU A 35 8.83 -12.19 -5.75
CA GLU A 35 9.81 -11.78 -4.74
C GLU A 35 9.34 -12.00 -3.30
N GLY A 36 8.05 -12.31 -3.09
CA GLY A 36 7.48 -12.53 -1.75
C GLY A 36 6.80 -11.30 -1.12
N TYR A 37 7.03 -10.10 -1.65
CA TYR A 37 6.76 -8.83 -0.94
C TYR A 37 6.55 -7.61 -1.84
N GLY A 38 6.03 -6.53 -1.26
CA GLY A 38 6.04 -5.19 -1.87
C GLY A 38 6.58 -4.11 -0.94
N LEU A 39 7.29 -3.12 -1.49
CA LEU A 39 7.71 -1.92 -0.73
C LEU A 39 6.53 -1.11 -0.16
N GLU A 40 5.32 -1.37 -0.64
CA GLU A 40 4.06 -0.80 -0.14
C GLU A 40 3.71 -1.27 1.29
N GLU A 41 4.39 -2.32 1.80
CA GLU A 41 4.17 -2.90 3.13
C GLU A 41 4.64 -2.00 4.28
N TRP A 42 5.31 -0.88 3.99
CA TRP A 42 5.65 0.15 4.98
C TRP A 42 4.81 1.43 4.84
N ASN A 43 3.76 1.43 3.99
CA ASN A 43 3.00 2.65 3.71
C ASN A 43 2.32 3.24 4.95
N PHE A 44 2.12 2.53 6.04
CA PHE A 44 1.52 3.12 7.23
C PHE A 44 2.50 3.23 8.40
N ASN A 45 3.81 3.02 8.17
CA ASN A 45 4.84 3.00 9.21
C ASN A 45 5.09 4.38 9.83
N LYS A 46 4.32 4.74 10.86
CA LYS A 46 4.45 6.02 11.58
C LYS A 46 5.63 6.08 12.54
N ASP A 47 6.37 4.97 12.72
CA ASP A 47 7.58 4.94 13.55
C ASP A 47 8.84 5.37 12.78
N GLU A 48 8.75 5.53 11.45
CA GLU A 48 9.85 5.92 10.56
C GLU A 48 9.58 7.27 9.88
N LEU A 49 9.31 8.30 10.69
CA LEU A 49 9.12 9.66 10.19
C LEU A 49 10.45 10.34 9.87
N ILE A 50 10.45 11.18 8.84
CA ILE A 50 11.55 12.09 8.53
C ILE A 50 10.97 13.51 8.46
N ASP A 51 11.53 14.41 9.26
CA ASP A 51 11.05 15.80 9.41
C ASP A 51 9.55 15.89 9.74
N ASP A 52 9.05 14.99 10.60
CA ASP A 52 7.62 14.86 10.96
C ASP A 52 6.70 14.56 9.76
N PHE A 53 7.22 13.87 8.75
CA PHE A 53 6.44 13.36 7.63
C PHE A 53 6.60 11.86 7.47
N LEU A 54 5.49 11.22 7.09
CA LEU A 54 5.46 9.86 6.58
C LEU A 54 5.70 9.86 5.07
N TYR A 55 6.48 8.89 4.60
CA TYR A 55 6.78 8.71 3.19
C TYR A 55 6.26 7.38 2.67
N GLY A 56 5.37 7.45 1.69
CA GLY A 56 4.69 6.29 1.10
C GLY A 56 5.29 5.88 -0.24
N TYR A 57 5.27 4.57 -0.50
CA TYR A 57 5.61 3.96 -1.77
C TYR A 57 4.34 3.73 -2.60
N ILE A 58 4.43 4.05 -3.90
CA ILE A 58 3.45 3.63 -4.90
C ILE A 58 4.19 3.18 -6.17
N ARG A 59 3.90 2.01 -6.73
CA ARG A 59 4.60 1.60 -7.96
C ARG A 59 4.13 2.30 -9.26
N PRO A 60 2.82 2.59 -9.47
CA PRO A 60 2.33 3.13 -10.73
C PRO A 60 3.00 4.44 -11.20
N ASN A 61 2.81 4.80 -12.48
CA ASN A 61 3.21 6.10 -13.02
C ASN A 61 2.23 7.21 -12.59
N PHE A 62 2.76 8.31 -12.08
CA PHE A 62 2.04 9.41 -11.44
C PHE A 62 2.48 10.77 -12.01
N LYS A 63 3.08 10.82 -13.20
CA LYS A 63 3.59 12.07 -13.81
C LYS A 63 2.59 13.24 -13.76
N SER A 64 1.29 12.98 -13.91
CA SER A 64 0.22 13.99 -13.85
C SER A 64 -0.06 14.55 -12.45
N LEU A 65 0.34 13.84 -11.39
CA LEU A 65 0.10 14.15 -9.98
C LEU A 65 1.31 14.79 -9.30
N VAL A 66 2.52 14.67 -9.87
CA VAL A 66 3.76 15.23 -9.31
C VAL A 66 3.62 16.73 -8.99
N GLY A 67 4.13 17.13 -7.82
CA GLY A 67 4.15 18.51 -7.34
C GLY A 67 2.80 18.99 -6.79
N LYS A 68 1.85 18.09 -6.53
CA LYS A 68 0.48 18.42 -6.10
C LYS A 68 0.03 17.58 -4.91
N MET A 69 -0.97 18.09 -4.21
CA MET A 69 -1.66 17.44 -3.09
C MET A 69 -2.90 16.68 -3.58
N HIS A 70 -3.06 15.45 -3.11
CA HIS A 70 -4.16 14.57 -3.47
C HIS A 70 -4.56 13.67 -2.29
N ASN A 71 -5.81 13.21 -2.29
CA ASN A 71 -6.26 12.17 -1.36
C ASN A 71 -6.04 10.81 -2.00
N ILE A 72 -5.50 9.87 -1.22
CA ILE A 72 -5.12 8.53 -1.69
C ILE A 72 -5.76 7.49 -0.79
N TYR A 73 -6.63 6.67 -1.35
CA TYR A 73 -7.18 5.50 -0.70
C TYR A 73 -6.43 4.27 -1.18
N PHE A 74 -6.12 3.38 -0.24
CA PHE A 74 -5.43 2.13 -0.52
C PHE A 74 -6.41 0.99 -0.35
N TYR A 75 -6.46 0.10 -1.34
CA TYR A 75 -7.17 -1.17 -1.22
C TYR A 75 -6.24 -2.34 -1.45
N THR A 76 -6.59 -3.48 -0.89
CA THR A 76 -5.84 -4.72 -1.00
C THR A 76 -6.77 -5.86 -1.34
N LYS A 77 -6.18 -7.02 -1.60
CA LYS A 77 -6.87 -8.27 -1.86
C LYS A 77 -6.23 -9.34 -0.98
N ASP A 78 -7.02 -10.13 -0.27
CA ASP A 78 -6.50 -11.26 0.51
C ASP A 78 -6.24 -12.51 -0.34
N MET A 79 -5.83 -13.60 0.31
CA MET A 79 -5.55 -14.90 -0.31
C MET A 79 -6.79 -15.58 -0.91
N LEU A 80 -7.98 -15.26 -0.40
CA LEU A 80 -9.25 -15.78 -0.89
C LEU A 80 -9.83 -14.93 -2.03
N GLY A 81 -9.21 -13.78 -2.33
CA GLY A 81 -9.66 -12.84 -3.35
C GLY A 81 -10.61 -11.76 -2.83
N ASN A 82 -10.87 -11.70 -1.52
CA ASN A 82 -11.71 -10.66 -0.93
C ASN A 82 -10.98 -9.31 -0.98
N LEU A 83 -11.72 -8.23 -1.25
CA LEU A 83 -11.17 -6.88 -1.34
C LEU A 83 -11.43 -6.11 -0.04
N PHE A 84 -10.45 -5.30 0.34
CA PHE A 84 -10.52 -4.46 1.53
C PHE A 84 -9.94 -3.08 1.26
N ILE A 85 -10.55 -2.04 1.81
CA ILE A 85 -9.91 -0.73 1.96
C ILE A 85 -9.04 -0.76 3.22
N VAL A 86 -7.75 -0.53 3.01
CA VAL A 86 -6.72 -0.53 4.05
C VAL A 86 -6.78 0.73 4.90
N GLY A 87 -6.94 1.87 4.24
CA GLY A 87 -6.77 3.17 4.85
C GLY A 87 -6.64 4.25 3.79
N HIS A 88 -6.36 5.47 4.22
CA HIS A 88 -6.15 6.59 3.32
C HIS A 88 -5.14 7.59 3.85
N TYR A 89 -4.61 8.36 2.91
CA TYR A 89 -3.94 9.62 3.16
C TYR A 89 -4.81 10.76 2.66
N SER A 90 -4.98 11.77 3.49
CA SER A 90 -5.49 13.08 3.08
C SER A 90 -4.33 14.02 2.79
N ASP A 91 -4.45 14.88 1.78
CA ASP A 91 -3.42 15.87 1.45
C ASP A 91 -2.00 15.24 1.34
N ALA A 92 -1.87 14.16 0.57
CA ALA A 92 -0.59 13.56 0.26
C ALA A 92 0.08 14.34 -0.88
N TYR A 93 1.31 14.80 -0.64
CA TYR A 93 2.14 15.45 -1.65
C TYR A 93 2.87 14.42 -2.51
N PHE A 94 2.77 14.56 -3.83
CA PHE A 94 3.50 13.73 -4.78
C PHE A 94 4.87 14.35 -5.09
N GLN A 95 5.93 13.72 -4.59
CA GLN A 95 7.29 14.25 -4.66
C GLN A 95 7.85 14.30 -6.08
N THR A 96 8.56 15.38 -6.39
CA THR A 96 9.41 15.54 -7.58
C THR A 96 10.61 14.59 -7.55
N ASN A 97 11.30 14.41 -8.68
CA ASN A 97 12.48 13.55 -8.73
C ASN A 97 13.58 14.03 -7.78
N ASP A 98 13.84 15.34 -7.74
CA ASP A 98 14.90 15.93 -6.93
C ASP A 98 14.62 15.76 -5.43
N GLU A 99 13.36 15.92 -5.01
CA GLU A 99 12.94 15.65 -3.63
C GLU A 99 13.13 14.18 -3.26
N ARG A 100 12.80 13.24 -4.16
CA ARG A 100 12.99 11.81 -3.93
C ARG A 100 14.48 11.42 -3.84
N GLN A 101 15.34 12.07 -4.62
CA GLN A 101 16.80 11.85 -4.51
C GLN A 101 17.34 12.35 -3.17
N LYS A 102 16.94 13.55 -2.73
CA LYS A 102 17.31 14.08 -1.41
C LYS A 102 16.83 13.18 -0.28
N LEU A 103 15.56 12.76 -0.34
CA LEU A 103 14.98 11.86 0.64
C LEU A 103 15.73 10.51 0.70
N ASN A 104 16.09 9.95 -0.45
CA ASN A 104 16.85 8.70 -0.50
C ASN A 104 18.19 8.82 0.25
N ASN A 105 18.90 9.95 0.11
CA ASN A 105 20.13 10.18 0.86
C ASN A 105 19.88 10.22 2.38
N ILE A 106 18.82 10.91 2.83
CA ILE A 106 18.44 10.95 4.25
C ILE A 106 18.12 9.54 4.78
N PHE A 107 17.37 8.74 4.02
CA PHE A 107 17.06 7.36 4.39
C PHE A 107 18.31 6.48 4.51
N ILE A 108 19.32 6.69 3.67
CA ILE A 108 20.62 6.00 3.73
C ILE A 108 21.40 6.46 4.97
N GLU A 109 21.51 7.78 5.18
CA GLU A 109 22.26 8.38 6.29
C GLU A 109 21.68 7.99 7.65
N GLN A 110 20.35 7.88 7.76
CA GLN A 110 19.66 7.45 8.99
C GLN A 110 19.63 5.93 9.19
N GLY A 111 20.20 5.14 8.28
CA GLY A 111 20.22 3.68 8.39
C GLY A 111 18.87 2.99 8.12
N LEU A 112 17.86 3.73 7.67
CA LEU A 112 16.50 3.21 7.45
C LEU A 112 16.46 2.20 6.30
N ILE A 113 17.27 2.42 5.24
CA ILE A 113 17.38 1.45 4.15
C ILE A 113 17.94 0.12 4.64
N GLN A 114 19.00 0.15 5.44
CA GLN A 114 19.64 -1.02 6.01
C GLN A 114 18.70 -1.75 6.97
N LYS A 115 17.96 -1.01 7.79
CA LYS A 115 16.90 -1.57 8.66
C LYS A 115 15.85 -2.33 7.84
N ARG A 116 15.34 -1.73 6.77
CA ARG A 116 14.31 -2.37 5.92
C ARG A 116 14.84 -3.57 5.14
N ILE A 117 16.07 -3.49 4.61
CA ILE A 117 16.79 -4.61 4.01
C ILE A 117 16.87 -5.80 4.99
N GLN A 118 17.24 -5.53 6.24
CA GLN A 118 17.37 -6.57 7.25
C GLN A 118 16.02 -7.16 7.65
N GLN A 119 15.00 -6.32 7.90
CA GLN A 119 13.63 -6.78 8.17
C GLN A 119 13.14 -7.68 7.05
N PHE A 120 13.37 -7.26 5.80
CA PHE A 120 12.93 -7.97 4.63
C PHE A 120 13.66 -9.31 4.47
N PHE A 121 14.99 -9.32 4.55
CA PHE A 121 15.78 -10.55 4.50
C PHE A 121 15.37 -11.55 5.59
N THR A 122 15.23 -11.11 6.85
CA THR A 122 14.78 -11.97 7.95
C THR A 122 13.38 -12.52 7.71
N THR A 123 12.47 -11.72 7.14
CA THR A 123 11.12 -12.18 6.80
C THR A 123 11.16 -13.26 5.72
N LEU A 124 11.92 -13.06 4.63
CA LEU A 124 12.05 -14.06 3.57
C LEU A 124 12.64 -15.38 4.08
N GLN A 125 13.66 -15.32 4.92
CA GLN A 125 14.31 -16.51 5.48
C GLN A 125 13.36 -17.34 6.37
N SER A 126 12.29 -16.73 6.88
CA SER A 126 11.25 -17.45 7.62
C SER A 126 10.25 -18.20 6.73
N ILE A 127 10.28 -17.97 5.41
CA ILE A 127 9.35 -18.55 4.44
C ILE A 127 10.10 -19.62 3.64
N PRO A 128 9.70 -20.92 3.70
CA PRO A 128 10.42 -22.01 3.04
C PRO A 128 10.73 -21.76 1.56
N GLU A 129 9.78 -21.17 0.83
CA GLU A 129 9.90 -20.87 -0.60
C GLU A 129 10.99 -19.85 -0.92
N PHE A 130 11.32 -18.95 0.01
CA PHE A 130 12.27 -17.84 -0.20
C PHE A 130 13.58 -17.97 0.59
N GLN A 131 13.81 -19.10 1.27
CA GLN A 131 15.07 -19.34 2.00
C GLN A 131 16.32 -19.29 1.11
N HIS A 132 16.16 -19.55 -0.18
CA HIS A 132 17.25 -19.47 -1.16
C HIS A 132 17.68 -18.03 -1.47
N CYS A 133 16.85 -17.01 -1.18
CA CYS A 133 17.17 -15.61 -1.45
C CYS A 133 18.32 -15.15 -0.55
N THR A 134 19.37 -14.56 -1.13
CA THR A 134 20.51 -14.06 -0.37
C THR A 134 20.31 -12.61 0.09
N LEU A 135 21.10 -12.17 1.07
CA LEU A 135 21.13 -10.76 1.47
C LEU A 135 21.57 -9.85 0.31
N VAL A 136 22.36 -10.36 -0.64
CA VAL A 136 22.78 -9.59 -1.83
C VAL A 136 21.59 -9.38 -2.75
N ASP A 137 20.77 -10.41 -2.99
CA ASP A 137 19.56 -10.32 -3.80
C ASP A 137 18.62 -9.26 -3.21
N VAL A 138 18.39 -9.33 -1.90
CA VAL A 138 17.60 -8.35 -1.17
C VAL A 138 18.16 -6.93 -1.29
N LYS A 139 19.48 -6.74 -1.13
CA LYS A 139 20.11 -5.42 -1.30
C LYS A 139 19.90 -4.85 -2.70
N ASN A 140 19.96 -5.69 -3.72
CA ASN A 140 19.81 -5.25 -5.11
C ASN A 140 18.41 -4.69 -5.39
N GLU A 141 17.38 -5.21 -4.72
CA GLU A 141 16.02 -4.68 -4.82
C GLU A 141 15.86 -3.26 -4.23
N PHE A 142 16.78 -2.89 -3.33
CA PHE A 142 16.82 -1.59 -2.68
C PHE A 142 17.77 -0.62 -3.43
N ASN A 143 18.47 -1.08 -4.48
CA ASN A 143 19.31 -0.20 -5.29
C ASN A 143 18.45 0.78 -6.11
N GLY A 144 18.71 2.08 -5.97
CA GLY A 144 18.02 3.12 -6.75
C GLY A 144 16.62 3.46 -6.27
N MET A 145 16.29 3.28 -4.99
CA MET A 145 14.99 3.62 -4.39
C MET A 145 14.70 5.13 -4.35
N CYS A 146 14.47 5.72 -5.51
CA CYS A 146 13.71 6.97 -5.66
C CYS A 146 12.19 6.73 -5.61
N ASN A 147 11.73 5.72 -4.86
CA ASN A 147 10.37 5.18 -4.97
C ASN A 147 9.40 5.64 -3.87
N PHE A 148 9.89 6.34 -2.85
CA PHE A 148 9.05 7.10 -1.92
C PHE A 148 8.43 8.27 -2.66
N LYS A 149 7.26 8.07 -3.25
CA LYS A 149 6.65 9.08 -4.12
C LYS A 149 5.70 9.99 -3.37
N LEU A 150 5.30 9.60 -2.16
CA LEU A 150 4.34 10.32 -1.36
C LEU A 150 5.04 10.90 -0.12
N LYS A 151 4.63 12.10 0.27
CA LYS A 151 4.97 12.76 1.53
C LYS A 151 3.66 13.22 2.17
N VAL A 152 3.42 12.88 3.43
CA VAL A 152 2.16 13.21 4.10
C VAL A 152 2.39 13.44 5.60
N LYS A 153 1.59 14.33 6.21
CA LYS A 153 1.63 14.53 7.66
C LYS A 153 1.02 13.32 8.38
N PRO A 154 1.58 12.85 9.51
CA PRO A 154 1.08 11.69 10.24
C PRO A 154 -0.41 11.79 10.63
N ASP A 155 -0.90 12.99 10.95
CA ASP A 155 -2.30 13.23 11.31
C ASP A 155 -3.27 13.05 10.13
N ASN A 156 -2.76 13.18 8.90
CA ASN A 156 -3.53 12.97 7.68
C ASN A 156 -3.49 11.51 7.20
N VAL A 157 -2.91 10.60 7.99
CA VAL A 157 -2.78 9.18 7.66
C VAL A 157 -3.72 8.37 8.54
N ILE A 158 -4.72 7.76 7.92
CA ILE A 158 -5.69 6.92 8.61
C ILE A 158 -5.54 5.48 8.15
N LEU A 159 -5.14 4.60 9.06
CA LEU A 159 -5.19 3.15 8.87
C LEU A 159 -6.51 2.62 9.45
N TYR A 160 -7.24 1.83 8.67
CA TYR A 160 -8.45 1.17 9.17
C TYR A 160 -8.09 -0.15 9.84
N ASN A 161 -8.49 -0.28 11.10
CA ASN A 161 -8.36 -1.52 11.87
C ASN A 161 -9.68 -1.82 12.60
N PRO A 162 -10.46 -2.85 12.18
CA PRO A 162 -10.19 -3.72 11.03
C PRO A 162 -10.26 -2.97 9.68
N MET A 163 -9.64 -3.53 8.64
CA MET A 163 -9.79 -3.03 7.28
C MET A 163 -11.26 -3.07 6.85
N LYS A 164 -11.69 -2.13 6.01
CA LYS A 164 -13.10 -2.04 5.59
C LYS A 164 -13.35 -2.97 4.40
N PRO A 165 -14.32 -3.90 4.45
CA PRO A 165 -14.66 -4.72 3.30
C PRO A 165 -15.08 -3.88 2.10
N PHE A 166 -14.73 -4.36 0.91
CA PHE A 166 -15.03 -3.69 -0.37
C PHE A 166 -15.30 -4.73 -1.44
N THR A 167 -15.99 -4.35 -2.52
CA THR A 167 -16.30 -5.28 -3.63
C THR A 167 -16.17 -4.59 -4.99
N GLU A 168 -15.91 -5.38 -6.03
CA GLU A 168 -15.94 -4.86 -7.40
C GLU A 168 -17.33 -4.33 -7.79
N ASN A 169 -18.41 -4.91 -7.27
CA ASN A 169 -19.77 -4.44 -7.55
C ASN A 169 -20.00 -3.03 -7.01
N GLN A 170 -19.54 -2.75 -5.78
CA GLN A 170 -19.58 -1.41 -5.22
C GLN A 170 -18.75 -0.41 -6.03
N TRP A 171 -17.56 -0.83 -6.48
CA TRP A 171 -16.76 -0.02 -7.39
C TRP A 171 -17.50 0.26 -8.72
N ASN A 172 -18.08 -0.76 -9.33
CA ASN A 172 -18.76 -0.66 -10.62
C ASN A 172 -20.04 0.20 -10.52
N GLN A 173 -20.72 0.22 -9.37
CA GLN A 173 -21.83 1.14 -9.11
C GLN A 173 -21.35 2.60 -9.11
N LEU A 174 -20.20 2.88 -8.48
CA LEU A 174 -19.62 4.22 -8.42
C LEU A 174 -18.96 4.65 -9.75
N SER A 175 -18.37 3.70 -10.48
CA SER A 175 -17.55 3.92 -11.67
C SER A 175 -17.86 2.87 -12.76
N PRO A 176 -19.05 2.94 -13.40
CA PRO A 176 -19.55 1.88 -14.28
C PRO A 176 -18.71 1.62 -15.53
N THR A 177 -17.93 2.59 -15.98
CA THR A 177 -17.13 2.50 -17.22
C THR A 177 -15.68 2.13 -16.99
N LYS A 178 -15.19 2.17 -15.74
CA LYS A 178 -13.78 1.86 -15.41
C LYS A 178 -13.72 0.79 -14.35
N LYS A 179 -13.09 -0.34 -14.68
CA LYS A 179 -12.80 -1.40 -13.71
C LYS A 179 -11.71 -0.96 -12.73
N LEU A 180 -11.62 -1.63 -11.59
CA LEU A 180 -10.50 -1.47 -10.66
C LEU A 180 -9.17 -1.73 -11.38
N CYS A 181 -8.19 -0.88 -11.11
CA CYS A 181 -6.85 -1.02 -11.67
C CYS A 181 -6.20 -2.30 -11.17
N LYS A 182 -5.56 -3.04 -12.09
CA LYS A 182 -4.71 -4.17 -11.68
C LYS A 182 -3.47 -3.64 -10.96
N ARG A 183 -2.82 -4.51 -10.19
CA ARG A 183 -1.55 -4.21 -9.50
C ARG A 183 -0.55 -3.62 -10.51
N TYR A 184 0.04 -2.48 -10.18
CA TYR A 184 1.03 -1.75 -10.99
C TYR A 184 0.53 -1.13 -12.31
N HIS A 185 -0.75 -1.31 -12.66
CA HIS A 185 -1.34 -0.80 -13.90
C HIS A 185 -2.13 0.49 -13.67
N GLY A 186 -1.57 1.41 -12.88
CA GLY A 186 -2.18 2.72 -12.63
C GLY A 186 -2.92 2.83 -11.30
N TYR A 187 -3.86 3.78 -11.28
CA TYR A 187 -4.74 4.10 -10.17
C TYR A 187 -6.09 4.53 -10.74
N ASN A 188 -7.16 4.35 -9.96
CA ASN A 188 -8.47 4.86 -10.33
C ASN A 188 -8.67 6.26 -9.77
N PHE A 189 -9.31 7.15 -10.52
CA PHE A 189 -9.90 8.35 -9.93
C PHE A 189 -11.24 7.99 -9.31
N ILE A 190 -11.46 8.41 -8.07
CA ILE A 190 -12.72 8.25 -7.35
C ILE A 190 -13.68 9.35 -7.86
N PRO A 191 -14.77 9.00 -8.56
CA PRO A 191 -15.65 10.00 -9.20
C PRO A 191 -16.38 10.88 -8.20
N ASP A 192 -16.94 10.27 -7.15
CA ASP A 192 -17.60 10.94 -6.04
C ASP A 192 -17.02 10.40 -4.72
N LEU A 193 -16.27 11.26 -4.01
CA LEU A 193 -15.63 10.88 -2.77
C LEU A 193 -16.65 10.61 -1.65
N ARG A 194 -17.71 11.41 -1.57
CA ARG A 194 -18.70 11.29 -0.49
C ARG A 194 -19.45 9.98 -0.60
N GLU A 195 -19.84 9.61 -1.82
CA GLU A 195 -20.50 8.34 -2.07
C GLU A 195 -19.55 7.16 -1.84
N PHE A 196 -18.29 7.27 -2.27
CA PHE A 196 -17.27 6.26 -1.98
C PHE A 196 -17.10 6.03 -0.47
N GLU A 197 -16.99 7.11 0.32
CA GLU A 197 -16.86 7.04 1.77
C GLU A 197 -18.09 6.40 2.43
N LYS A 198 -19.28 6.72 1.93
CA LYS A 198 -20.53 6.11 2.39
C LYS A 198 -20.55 4.60 2.15
N ILE A 199 -20.17 4.16 0.95
CA ILE A 199 -20.07 2.74 0.57
C ILE A 199 -19.14 1.98 1.53
N ILE A 200 -17.93 2.49 1.77
CA ILE A 200 -16.93 1.78 2.58
C ILE A 200 -17.28 1.81 4.07
N ASN A 201 -18.02 2.82 4.54
CA ASN A 201 -18.50 2.91 5.92
C ASN A 201 -19.71 2.01 6.20
N GLN A 202 -20.60 1.81 5.22
CA GLN A 202 -21.74 0.90 5.34
C GLN A 202 -21.30 -0.58 5.31
N SER A 203 -20.27 -0.89 4.53
CA SER A 203 -19.72 -2.25 4.41
C SER A 203 -19.13 -2.77 5.72
N SER A 204 -18.61 -1.89 6.58
CA SER A 204 -18.13 -2.24 7.91
C SER A 204 -19.23 -2.73 8.86
N ILE A 205 -20.49 -2.34 8.64
CA ILE A 205 -21.64 -2.71 9.50
C ILE A 205 -22.16 -4.11 9.14
N ILE A 206 -22.13 -4.48 7.85
CA ILE A 206 -22.65 -5.77 7.38
C ILE A 206 -21.71 -6.93 7.75
N SER A 207 -20.40 -6.68 7.83
CA SER A 207 -19.41 -7.71 8.20
C SER A 207 -19.46 -8.10 9.67
N SER A 208 -19.84 -7.20 10.58
CA SER A 208 -20.03 -7.56 12.00
C SER A 208 -21.22 -8.50 12.20
N ASP A 209 -22.29 -8.33 11.42
CA ASP A 209 -23.50 -9.17 11.51
C ASP A 209 -23.30 -10.56 10.86
N LEU A 210 -22.53 -10.65 9.78
CA LEU A 210 -22.23 -11.94 9.13
C LEU A 210 -21.22 -12.79 9.91
N LEU A 211 -20.27 -12.15 10.63
CA LEU A 211 -19.38 -12.87 11.54
C LEU A 211 -20.13 -13.43 12.76
N PHE A 212 -21.10 -12.68 13.31
CA PHE A 212 -21.91 -13.16 14.44
C PHE A 212 -22.82 -14.36 14.10
N ARG A 213 -23.18 -14.54 12.83
CA ARG A 213 -24.02 -15.66 12.37
C ARG A 213 -23.25 -16.91 11.95
N ARG A 214 -21.92 -16.87 11.89
CA ARG A 214 -21.08 -18.06 11.61
C ARG A 214 -20.57 -18.77 12.88
N TYR A 215 -20.86 -18.21 14.05
CA TYR A 215 -20.45 -18.75 15.35
C TYR A 215 -21.63 -19.06 16.30
N ASN A 216 -22.85 -19.16 15.77
CA ASN A 216 -24.02 -19.67 16.48
C ASN A 216 -24.69 -20.78 15.68
#